data_AF-A0A1B3LRW2-F1
#
_entry.id   AF-A0A1B3LRW2-F1
#
_cell.length_a   1.000
_cell.length_b   1.000
_cell.length_c   1.000
_cell.angle_alpha   90.00
_cell.angle_beta   90.00
_cell.angle_gamma   90.00
#
_symmetry.space_group_name_H-M   'P 1'
#
loop_
_entity.id
_entity.type
_entity.pdbx_description
1 polymer ?
#
loop_
_entity_poly.entity_id
_entity_poly.type
_entity_poly.pdbx_seq_one_letter_code
_entity_poly.pdbx_strand_id
1 'polypeptide(L)'
;MIAFKTWVAAAAMVALSGVAQAALIDRGGGMIYDSTRNITWLADMNYALSSGYAGANAGSTGSNQILTNGRMGWDAAVAWAGQLVYGGFSDWRLPMLNPADTSCDNSFDPGGSFSIVYFGFNCTGGELSGLFVTDLGNKPRESVLNQEGDTAVQIANLALFENEDGEQTVQPFGYWSGTADALDSGRAWIFGPSSFQGVTEKSNALRAVAVRPGDVATSVPEPQTLALVLLALGAKVVARRKQPS
;
A
#
# COMPACT_ATOMS: atom_id res chain seq x y z
N MET A 1 50.57 -26.90 42.92
CA MET A 1 49.19 -27.36 43.12
C MET A 1 48.28 -26.17 42.86
N ILE A 2 47.79 -26.04 41.63
CA ILE A 2 47.08 -24.86 41.10
C ILE A 2 45.63 -25.28 40.90
N ALA A 3 44.68 -24.63 41.58
CA ALA A 3 43.26 -24.84 41.38
C ALA A 3 42.64 -23.59 40.74
N PHE A 4 42.08 -23.78 39.55
CA PHE A 4 41.51 -22.77 38.66
C PHE A 4 40.24 -22.15 39.24
N LYS A 5 40.14 -20.83 39.12
CA LYS A 5 38.95 -20.04 39.45
C LYS A 5 38.03 -20.03 38.22
N THR A 6 36.92 -20.77 38.27
CA THR A 6 35.92 -20.83 37.20
C THR A 6 35.11 -19.53 37.17
N TRP A 7 35.20 -18.78 36.08
CA TRP A 7 34.26 -17.70 35.76
C TRP A 7 33.18 -18.27 34.84
N VAL A 8 31.93 -18.31 35.31
CA VAL A 8 30.77 -18.58 34.45
C VAL A 8 30.31 -17.25 33.90
N ALA A 9 30.54 -17.00 32.62
CA ALA A 9 29.89 -15.91 31.90
C ALA A 9 28.54 -16.42 31.39
N ALA A 10 27.44 -15.94 31.98
CA ALA A 10 26.10 -16.14 31.45
C ALA A 10 25.87 -15.13 30.31
N ALA A 11 25.82 -15.61 29.06
CA ALA A 11 25.38 -14.81 27.92
C ALA A 11 23.85 -14.82 27.86
N ALA A 12 23.22 -13.70 28.20
CA ALA A 12 21.79 -13.50 27.98
C ALA A 12 21.58 -13.16 26.50
N MET A 13 21.02 -14.11 25.72
CA MET A 13 20.49 -13.80 24.39
C MET A 13 19.17 -13.04 24.57
N VAL A 14 19.21 -11.73 24.33
CA VAL A 14 18.01 -10.91 24.14
C VAL A 14 17.41 -11.34 22.80
N ALA A 15 16.33 -12.11 22.83
CA ALA A 15 15.47 -12.29 21.67
C ALA A 15 14.78 -10.93 21.41
N LEU A 16 15.31 -10.16 20.46
CA LEU A 16 14.54 -9.11 19.82
C LEU A 16 13.42 -9.81 19.05
N SER A 17 12.26 -9.99 19.69
CA SER A 17 11.01 -10.21 18.98
C SER A 17 10.80 -8.98 18.12
N GLY A 18 11.13 -9.08 16.82
CA GLY A 18 10.90 -8.02 15.86
C GLY A 18 9.43 -7.63 15.91
N VAL A 19 9.17 -6.38 16.31
CA VAL A 19 7.90 -5.74 15.99
C VAL A 19 7.77 -5.82 14.47
N ALA A 20 6.68 -6.39 13.96
CA ALA A 20 6.35 -6.28 12.56
C ALA A 20 6.13 -4.79 12.28
N GLN A 21 7.17 -4.10 11.82
CA GLN A 21 7.06 -2.71 11.41
C GLN A 21 6.40 -2.71 10.04
N ALA A 22 5.19 -2.14 9.97
CA ALA A 22 4.55 -1.73 8.73
C ALA A 22 5.57 -0.91 7.92
N ALA A 23 6.07 -1.49 6.82
CA ALA A 23 7.14 -0.91 6.04
C ALA A 23 6.57 -0.32 4.75
N LEU A 24 5.79 0.75 4.96
CA LEU A 24 5.47 1.72 3.91
C LEU A 24 6.69 2.59 3.69
N ILE A 25 7.16 2.66 2.45
CA ILE A 25 8.41 3.31 2.07
C ILE A 25 8.11 4.30 0.95
N ASP A 26 8.33 5.58 1.20
CA ASP A 26 8.27 6.60 0.16
C ASP A 26 9.38 6.39 -0.89
N ARG A 27 8.98 6.26 -2.16
CA ARG A 27 9.89 6.11 -3.30
C ARG A 27 10.04 7.42 -4.10
N GLY A 28 9.47 8.50 -3.60
CA GLY A 28 9.39 9.78 -4.26
C GLY A 28 8.35 9.80 -5.38
N GLY A 29 8.00 11.01 -5.83
CA GLY A 29 7.05 11.20 -6.93
C GLY A 29 5.69 10.57 -6.66
N GLY A 30 5.19 10.64 -5.42
CA GLY A 30 3.85 10.17 -5.04
C GLY A 30 3.66 8.65 -5.03
N MET A 31 4.74 7.86 -4.89
CA MET A 31 4.68 6.39 -4.88
C MET A 31 5.15 5.82 -3.54
N ILE A 32 4.26 5.10 -2.86
CA ILE A 32 4.53 4.51 -1.53
C ILE A 32 4.57 2.99 -1.64
N TYR A 33 5.75 2.40 -1.47
CA TYR A 33 5.93 0.95 -1.51
C TYR A 33 5.50 0.31 -0.19
N ASP A 34 4.54 -0.59 -0.25
CA ASP A 34 4.12 -1.48 0.84
C ASP A 34 4.86 -2.82 0.70
N SER A 35 5.90 -3.00 1.52
CA SER A 35 6.70 -4.23 1.51
C SER A 35 6.01 -5.43 2.16
N THR A 36 4.96 -5.23 2.96
CA THR A 36 4.16 -6.32 3.53
C THR A 36 3.36 -7.02 2.44
N ARG A 37 2.77 -6.24 1.53
CA ARG A 37 1.91 -6.75 0.44
C ARG A 37 2.62 -6.83 -0.90
N ASN A 38 3.85 -6.32 -0.97
CA ASN A 38 4.66 -6.22 -2.17
C ASN A 38 3.90 -5.51 -3.31
N ILE A 39 3.39 -4.31 -3.00
CA ILE A 39 2.69 -3.42 -3.94
C ILE A 39 3.17 -1.98 -3.73
N THR A 40 2.98 -1.14 -4.72
CA THR A 40 3.20 0.30 -4.60
C THR A 40 1.88 1.03 -4.76
N TRP A 41 1.55 1.87 -3.78
CA TRP A 41 0.39 2.75 -3.76
C TRP A 41 0.70 4.08 -4.44
N LEU A 42 -0.30 4.70 -5.08
CA LEU A 42 -0.29 6.15 -5.21
C LEU A 42 -0.53 6.79 -3.84
N ALA A 43 0.31 7.76 -3.48
CA ALA A 43 0.15 8.57 -2.28
C ALA A 43 -1.14 9.39 -2.34
N ASP A 44 -1.45 9.94 -3.52
CA ASP A 44 -2.70 10.64 -3.77
C ASP A 44 -3.86 9.65 -3.97
N MET A 45 -4.58 9.39 -2.88
CA MET A 45 -5.75 8.52 -2.83
C MET A 45 -6.96 9.05 -3.63
N ASN A 46 -6.88 10.28 -4.15
CA ASN A 46 -7.90 10.89 -5.01
C ASN A 46 -7.32 11.29 -6.38
N TYR A 47 -6.31 10.58 -6.87
CA TYR A 47 -5.58 10.99 -8.07
C TYR A 47 -6.46 11.24 -9.31
N ALA A 48 -7.57 10.51 -9.47
CA ALA A 48 -8.54 10.77 -10.54
C ALA A 48 -9.12 12.21 -10.50
N LEU A 49 -9.26 12.81 -9.31
CA LEU A 49 -9.67 14.19 -9.15
C LEU A 49 -8.51 15.16 -9.39
N SER A 50 -7.41 15.00 -8.65
CA SER A 50 -6.29 15.96 -8.62
C SER A 50 -5.55 16.04 -9.95
N SER A 51 -5.44 14.93 -10.69
CA SER A 51 -4.89 14.92 -12.05
C SER A 51 -5.78 15.63 -13.08
N GLY A 52 -7.01 16.01 -12.72
CA GLY A 52 -8.01 16.56 -13.63
C GLY A 52 -8.71 15.51 -14.50
N TYR A 53 -8.36 14.22 -14.37
CA TYR A 53 -8.95 13.13 -15.15
C TYR A 53 -10.47 13.11 -15.06
N ALA A 54 -11.02 13.20 -13.84
CA ALA A 54 -12.46 13.12 -13.62
C ALA A 54 -13.21 14.32 -14.22
N GLY A 55 -12.60 15.51 -14.21
CA GLY A 55 -13.18 16.69 -14.87
C GLY A 55 -13.22 16.55 -16.39
N ALA A 56 -12.14 16.02 -16.99
CA ALA A 56 -12.03 15.82 -18.43
C ALA A 56 -12.93 14.68 -18.98
N ASN A 57 -13.28 13.71 -18.13
CA ASN A 57 -14.01 12.50 -18.52
C ASN A 57 -15.40 12.39 -17.87
N ALA A 58 -15.89 13.46 -17.23
CA ALA A 58 -17.19 13.44 -16.56
C ALA A 58 -18.34 13.15 -17.54
N GLY A 59 -19.29 12.32 -17.12
CA GLY A 59 -20.43 11.89 -17.94
C GLY A 59 -20.75 10.41 -17.77
N SER A 60 -21.44 9.84 -18.76
CA SER A 60 -21.94 8.46 -18.75
C SER A 60 -22.98 8.17 -17.65
N THR A 61 -23.42 6.92 -17.55
CA THR A 61 -24.42 6.44 -16.58
C THR A 61 -24.04 5.05 -16.05
N GLY A 62 -24.69 4.64 -14.96
CA GLY A 62 -24.48 3.32 -14.37
C GLY A 62 -23.04 3.12 -13.89
N SER A 63 -22.51 1.92 -14.04
CA SER A 63 -21.15 1.55 -13.61
C SER A 63 -20.03 2.26 -14.36
N ASN A 64 -20.34 2.93 -15.48
CA ASN A 64 -19.40 3.72 -16.26
C ASN A 64 -19.46 5.22 -15.96
N GLN A 65 -20.30 5.65 -15.00
CA GLN A 65 -20.43 7.06 -14.66
C GLN A 65 -19.13 7.62 -14.06
N ILE A 66 -18.75 8.83 -14.47
CA ILE A 66 -17.67 9.62 -13.86
C ILE A 66 -18.25 10.97 -13.44
N LEU A 67 -18.05 11.34 -12.17
CA LEU A 67 -18.44 12.63 -11.62
C LEU A 67 -17.24 13.58 -11.56
N THR A 68 -17.46 14.86 -11.85
CA THR A 68 -16.41 15.90 -11.83
C THR A 68 -15.68 16.03 -10.50
N ASN A 69 -16.30 15.58 -9.41
CA ASN A 69 -15.67 15.57 -8.10
C ASN A 69 -14.75 14.36 -7.87
N GLY A 70 -14.50 13.52 -8.87
CA GLY A 70 -13.58 12.37 -8.81
C GLY A 70 -14.18 11.07 -8.29
N ARG A 71 -15.49 11.03 -8.03
CA ARG A 71 -16.18 9.77 -7.79
C ARG A 71 -16.63 9.14 -9.10
N MET A 72 -16.64 7.82 -9.18
CA MET A 72 -17.01 7.10 -10.39
C MET A 72 -17.63 5.75 -10.08
N GLY A 73 -18.35 5.18 -11.04
CA GLY A 73 -18.81 3.79 -11.01
C GLY A 73 -17.65 2.81 -11.13
N TRP A 74 -17.90 1.54 -10.82
CA TRP A 74 -16.83 0.54 -10.72
C TRP A 74 -16.14 0.24 -12.05
N ASP A 75 -16.89 0.13 -13.16
CA ASP A 75 -16.28 -0.13 -14.47
C ASP A 75 -15.42 1.06 -14.91
N ALA A 76 -15.87 2.29 -14.62
CA ALA A 76 -15.07 3.49 -14.84
C ALA A 76 -13.81 3.53 -13.95
N ALA A 77 -13.88 3.09 -12.70
CA ALA A 77 -12.73 3.00 -11.79
C ALA A 77 -11.69 1.99 -12.27
N VAL A 78 -12.13 0.80 -12.70
CA VAL A 78 -11.26 -0.22 -13.29
C VAL A 78 -10.61 0.29 -14.56
N ALA A 79 -11.38 0.94 -15.45
CA ALA A 79 -10.87 1.50 -16.70
C ALA A 79 -9.85 2.62 -16.44
N TRP A 80 -10.14 3.55 -15.52
CA TRP A 80 -9.22 4.63 -15.13
C TRP A 80 -7.90 4.08 -14.63
N ALA A 81 -7.92 3.14 -13.67
CA ALA A 81 -6.69 2.58 -13.13
C ALA A 81 -5.92 1.78 -14.18
N GLY A 82 -6.61 0.98 -15.01
CA GLY A 82 -5.99 0.14 -16.03
C GLY A 82 -5.35 0.89 -17.21
N GLN A 83 -5.72 2.16 -17.43
CA GLN A 83 -5.09 3.02 -18.44
C GLN A 83 -4.11 4.03 -17.86
N LEU A 84 -3.97 4.08 -16.53
CA LEU A 84 -3.11 5.03 -15.86
C LEU A 84 -1.65 4.76 -16.21
N VAL A 85 -0.94 5.83 -16.61
CA VAL A 85 0.52 5.83 -16.71
C VAL A 85 1.06 6.83 -15.70
N TYR A 86 1.76 6.33 -14.69
CA TYR A 86 2.30 7.14 -13.59
C TYR A 86 3.67 6.60 -13.16
N GLY A 87 4.62 7.50 -12.89
CA GLY A 87 5.98 7.14 -12.49
C GLY A 87 6.75 6.31 -13.53
N GLY A 88 6.33 6.31 -14.80
CA GLY A 88 6.89 5.47 -15.86
C GLY A 88 6.29 4.05 -15.95
N PHE A 89 5.26 3.74 -15.16
CA PHE A 89 4.59 2.44 -15.13
C PHE A 89 3.15 2.53 -15.65
N SER A 90 2.68 1.47 -16.30
CA SER A 90 1.35 1.38 -16.93
C SER A 90 0.54 0.16 -16.49
N ASP A 91 0.95 -0.50 -15.41
CA ASP A 91 0.36 -1.73 -14.85
C ASP A 91 -0.39 -1.45 -13.54
N TRP A 92 -0.97 -0.26 -13.46
CA TRP A 92 -1.80 0.18 -12.34
C TRP A 92 -3.17 -0.51 -12.36
N ARG A 93 -3.71 -0.75 -11.18
CA ARG A 93 -5.04 -1.35 -10.96
C ARG A 93 -5.66 -0.82 -9.68
N LEU A 94 -6.94 -1.08 -9.49
CA LEU A 94 -7.55 -0.90 -8.18
C LEU A 94 -6.91 -1.88 -7.17
N PRO A 95 -6.81 -1.50 -5.88
CA PRO A 95 -6.42 -2.42 -4.83
C PRO A 95 -7.48 -3.50 -4.62
N MET A 96 -7.07 -4.68 -4.16
CA MET A 96 -7.95 -5.83 -3.94
C MET A 96 -8.39 -5.90 -2.48
N LEU A 97 -9.63 -6.35 -2.27
CA LEU A 97 -10.09 -6.85 -0.98
C LEU A 97 -10.16 -8.38 -1.01
N ASN A 98 -10.11 -8.99 0.17
CA ASN A 98 -10.11 -10.44 0.33
C ASN A 98 -11.43 -10.92 0.95
N PRO A 99 -12.37 -11.48 0.15
CA PRO A 99 -13.63 -12.04 0.66
C PRO A 99 -13.46 -13.29 1.52
N ALA A 100 -12.27 -13.90 1.56
CA ALA A 100 -11.95 -15.06 2.37
C ALA A 100 -11.21 -14.69 3.68
N ASP A 101 -11.16 -13.40 4.01
CA ASP A 101 -10.46 -12.89 5.18
C ASP A 101 -11.19 -13.21 6.49
N THR A 102 -10.71 -14.22 7.21
CA THR A 102 -11.29 -14.65 8.48
C THR A 102 -11.09 -13.67 9.64
N SER A 103 -10.32 -12.57 9.46
CA SER A 103 -10.18 -11.56 10.51
C SER A 103 -11.38 -10.62 10.60
N CYS A 104 -12.24 -10.60 9.58
CA CYS A 104 -13.48 -9.82 9.60
C CYS A 104 -14.44 -10.30 10.69
N ASP A 105 -15.23 -9.38 11.25
CA ASP A 105 -16.18 -9.68 12.33
C ASP A 105 -17.47 -10.39 11.89
N ASN A 106 -17.80 -10.36 10.59
CA ASN A 106 -18.97 -11.04 10.03
C ASN A 106 -18.59 -12.03 8.94
N SER A 107 -19.42 -13.05 8.78
CA SER A 107 -19.37 -14.00 7.69
C SER A 107 -20.76 -14.40 7.23
N PHE A 108 -20.86 -14.85 5.98
CA PHE A 108 -22.08 -15.35 5.37
C PHE A 108 -21.75 -16.59 4.55
N ASP A 109 -22.48 -17.67 4.80
CA ASP A 109 -22.44 -18.89 3.98
C ASP A 109 -23.58 -18.81 2.93
N PRO A 110 -23.25 -18.50 1.66
CA PRO A 110 -24.25 -18.49 0.58
C PRO A 110 -24.79 -19.88 0.22
N GLY A 111 -24.13 -20.96 0.68
CA GLY A 111 -24.43 -22.34 0.30
C GLY A 111 -24.13 -22.66 -1.17
N GLY A 112 -24.48 -23.88 -1.58
CA GLY A 112 -24.22 -24.35 -2.95
C GLY A 112 -22.74 -24.59 -3.25
N SER A 113 -22.27 -24.13 -4.40
CA SER A 113 -20.86 -24.25 -4.83
C SER A 113 -20.01 -23.01 -4.49
N PHE A 114 -20.55 -22.09 -3.68
CA PHE A 114 -19.87 -20.87 -3.28
C PHE A 114 -19.16 -21.07 -1.92
N SER A 115 -18.02 -20.42 -1.76
CA SER A 115 -17.30 -20.37 -0.48
C SER A 115 -17.97 -19.41 0.50
N ILE A 116 -17.72 -19.62 1.80
CA ILE A 116 -18.06 -18.64 2.84
C ILE A 116 -17.38 -17.32 2.53
N VAL A 117 -18.13 -16.24 2.69
CA VAL A 117 -17.69 -14.87 2.45
C VAL A 117 -17.58 -14.12 3.78
N TYR A 118 -16.51 -13.36 3.97
CA TYR A 118 -16.22 -12.57 5.15
C TYR A 118 -16.28 -11.06 4.85
N PHE A 119 -16.91 -10.30 5.73
CA PHE A 119 -17.19 -8.87 5.54
C PHE A 119 -17.37 -8.16 6.89
N GLY A 120 -17.55 -6.84 6.87
CA GLY A 120 -17.75 -6.03 8.06
C GLY A 120 -16.49 -5.29 8.46
N PHE A 121 -16.19 -5.27 9.76
CA PHE A 121 -15.07 -4.54 10.35
C PHE A 121 -13.93 -5.50 10.73
N ASN A 122 -12.77 -4.94 11.12
CA ASN A 122 -11.57 -5.69 11.56
C ASN A 122 -10.92 -6.60 10.49
N CYS A 123 -11.36 -6.49 9.24
CA CYS A 123 -10.69 -7.14 8.11
C CYS A 123 -9.25 -6.58 7.96
N THR A 124 -8.28 -7.44 7.67
CA THR A 124 -6.85 -7.09 7.54
C THR A 124 -6.15 -7.78 6.37
N GLY A 125 -6.77 -8.80 5.78
CA GLY A 125 -6.20 -9.66 4.75
C GLY A 125 -6.35 -9.15 3.30
N GLY A 126 -6.97 -7.99 3.10
CA GLY A 126 -7.01 -7.29 1.80
C GLY A 126 -5.92 -6.22 1.70
N GLU A 127 -5.74 -5.63 0.51
CA GLU A 127 -4.81 -4.52 0.32
C GLU A 127 -5.32 -3.24 0.98
N LEU A 128 -6.59 -2.85 0.71
CA LEU A 128 -7.19 -1.69 1.38
C LEU A 128 -7.40 -1.93 2.88
N SER A 129 -8.01 -3.07 3.25
CA SER A 129 -8.26 -3.36 4.67
C SER A 129 -6.96 -3.49 5.45
N GLY A 130 -5.96 -4.11 4.84
CA GLY A 130 -4.61 -4.15 5.36
C GLY A 130 -3.96 -2.79 5.57
N LEU A 131 -3.93 -1.94 4.54
CA LEU A 131 -3.39 -0.57 4.64
C LEU A 131 -4.10 0.20 5.76
N PHE A 132 -5.43 0.32 5.68
CA PHE A 132 -6.17 1.18 6.59
C PHE A 132 -6.17 0.64 8.03
N VAL A 133 -6.43 -0.65 8.24
CA VAL A 133 -6.58 -1.21 9.60
C VAL A 133 -5.24 -1.48 10.26
N THR A 134 -4.30 -2.05 9.51
CA THR A 134 -3.00 -2.46 10.07
C THR A 134 -2.01 -1.31 10.07
N ASP A 135 -1.82 -0.68 8.91
CA ASP A 135 -0.69 0.23 8.70
C ASP A 135 -1.03 1.69 9.08
N LEU A 136 -2.30 2.09 8.93
CA LEU A 136 -2.79 3.43 9.28
C LEU A 136 -3.52 3.50 10.63
N GLY A 137 -3.87 2.36 11.24
CA GLY A 137 -4.50 2.32 12.57
C GLY A 137 -6.02 2.55 12.59
N ASN A 138 -6.69 2.48 11.43
CA ASN A 138 -8.12 2.76 11.34
C ASN A 138 -8.95 1.78 12.18
N LYS A 139 -9.67 2.32 13.16
CA LYS A 139 -10.50 1.54 14.10
C LYS A 139 -11.91 1.33 13.54
N PRO A 140 -12.60 0.24 13.92
CA PRO A 140 -13.99 0.02 13.52
C PRO A 140 -14.89 1.21 13.86
N ARG A 141 -15.69 1.66 12.89
CA ARG A 141 -16.65 2.77 13.06
C ARG A 141 -16.02 4.14 13.29
N GLU A 142 -14.71 4.28 13.13
CA GLU A 142 -13.98 5.54 13.29
C GLU A 142 -13.35 5.97 11.96
N SER A 143 -13.11 7.27 11.82
CA SER A 143 -12.33 7.76 10.67
C SER A 143 -10.87 7.44 10.89
N VAL A 144 -10.16 7.05 9.83
CA VAL A 144 -8.69 6.90 9.85
C VAL A 144 -7.96 8.22 10.16
N LEU A 145 -8.65 9.36 9.99
CA LEU A 145 -8.13 10.67 10.36
C LEU A 145 -8.23 10.93 11.88
N ASN A 146 -8.95 10.10 12.63
CA ASN A 146 -8.94 10.14 14.08
C ASN A 146 -7.73 9.35 14.62
N GLN A 147 -6.63 10.05 14.86
CA GLN A 147 -5.38 9.44 15.32
C GLN A 147 -5.32 9.23 16.85
N GLU A 148 -6.44 9.41 17.56
CA GLU A 148 -6.48 9.18 19.01
C GLU A 148 -6.16 7.71 19.32
N GLY A 149 -5.06 7.47 20.05
CA GLY A 149 -4.60 6.12 20.41
C GLY A 149 -3.78 5.42 19.32
N ASP A 150 -3.48 6.09 18.21
CA ASP A 150 -2.60 5.54 17.18
C ASP A 150 -1.13 5.61 17.61
N THR A 151 -0.35 4.65 17.12
CA THR A 151 1.10 4.62 17.35
C THR A 151 1.81 5.69 16.52
N ALA A 152 3.01 6.09 16.94
CA ALA A 152 3.85 7.01 16.16
C ALA A 152 4.13 6.51 14.73
N VAL A 153 4.18 5.19 14.52
CA VAL A 153 4.37 4.57 13.19
C VAL A 153 3.12 4.75 12.33
N GLN A 154 1.92 4.51 12.87
CA GLN A 154 0.66 4.70 12.14
C GLN A 154 0.45 6.18 11.76
N ILE A 155 0.78 7.10 12.67
CA ILE A 155 0.74 8.54 12.40
C ILE A 155 1.70 8.91 11.27
N ALA A 156 2.93 8.40 11.31
CA ALA A 156 3.91 8.65 10.25
C ALA A 156 3.49 8.03 8.91
N ASN A 157 2.90 6.84 8.93
CA ASN A 157 2.40 6.17 7.73
C ASN A 157 1.25 6.95 7.07
N LEU A 158 0.32 7.51 7.85
CA LEU A 158 -0.78 8.30 7.31
C LEU A 158 -0.29 9.57 6.59
N ALA A 159 0.77 10.19 7.11
CA ALA A 159 1.40 11.37 6.51
C ALA A 159 2.06 11.08 5.15
N LEU A 160 2.24 9.81 4.76
CA LEU A 160 2.73 9.46 3.43
C LEU A 160 1.66 9.62 2.33
N PHE A 161 0.39 9.77 2.68
CA PHE A 161 -0.74 9.78 1.74
C PHE A 161 -1.29 11.18 1.50
N GLU A 162 -0.44 12.02 0.94
CA GLU A 162 -0.73 13.41 0.57
C GLU A 162 -0.62 13.58 -0.96
N ASN A 163 -1.23 14.64 -1.49
CA ASN A 163 -1.02 15.04 -2.88
C ASN A 163 0.28 15.86 -3.02
N GLU A 164 0.60 16.28 -4.25
CA GLU A 164 1.82 17.06 -4.53
C GLU A 164 1.85 18.42 -3.81
N ASP A 165 0.70 18.94 -3.40
CA ASP A 165 0.55 20.18 -2.64
C ASP A 165 0.64 19.97 -1.10
N GLY A 166 0.84 18.73 -0.64
CA GLY A 166 0.89 18.37 0.78
C GLY A 166 -0.48 18.31 1.47
N GLU A 167 -1.56 18.18 0.71
CA GLU A 167 -2.91 18.02 1.26
C GLU A 167 -3.20 16.55 1.52
N GLN A 168 -3.78 16.24 2.68
CA GLN A 168 -4.21 14.88 3.02
C GLN A 168 -5.26 14.36 2.02
N THR A 169 -4.98 13.23 1.40
CA THR A 169 -5.88 12.62 0.38
C THR A 169 -6.66 11.43 0.90
N VAL A 170 -6.26 10.85 2.03
CA VAL A 170 -7.09 9.88 2.74
C VAL A 170 -8.34 10.60 3.25
N GLN A 171 -9.52 10.17 2.81
CA GLN A 171 -10.77 10.87 3.08
C GLN A 171 -11.84 9.93 3.66
N PRO A 172 -12.89 10.47 4.31
CA PRO A 172 -13.97 9.67 4.88
C PRO A 172 -14.98 9.21 3.80
N PHE A 173 -14.52 8.88 2.58
CA PHE A 173 -15.34 8.28 1.54
C PHE A 173 -15.01 6.80 1.36
N GLY A 174 -15.93 6.05 0.72
CA GLY A 174 -15.65 4.67 0.33
C GLY A 174 -14.75 4.62 -0.90
N TYR A 175 -13.82 3.66 -0.89
CA TYR A 175 -12.95 3.33 -2.01
C TYR A 175 -13.45 2.07 -2.71
N TRP A 176 -13.45 2.08 -4.04
CA TRP A 176 -13.59 0.88 -4.83
C TRP A 176 -12.39 -0.04 -4.65
N SER A 177 -12.66 -1.35 -4.55
CA SER A 177 -11.64 -2.37 -4.78
C SER A 177 -11.78 -2.98 -6.16
N GLY A 178 -10.72 -3.61 -6.68
CA GLY A 178 -10.74 -4.40 -7.91
C GLY A 178 -11.45 -5.76 -7.76
N THR A 179 -11.91 -6.11 -6.56
CA THR A 179 -12.60 -7.38 -6.30
C THR A 179 -14.08 -7.26 -6.68
N ALA A 180 -14.51 -7.98 -7.73
CA ALA A 180 -15.92 -8.14 -8.07
C ALA A 180 -16.64 -9.08 -7.09
N ASP A 181 -17.95 -8.92 -6.92
CA ASP A 181 -18.74 -9.88 -6.15
C ASP A 181 -18.97 -11.16 -6.97
N ALA A 182 -18.61 -12.31 -6.39
CA ALA A 182 -18.80 -13.61 -7.04
C ALA A 182 -20.27 -14.08 -7.00
N LEU A 183 -21.08 -13.51 -6.10
CA LEU A 183 -22.49 -13.86 -5.93
C LEU A 183 -23.40 -13.05 -6.85
N ASP A 184 -22.97 -11.85 -7.24
CA ASP A 184 -23.75 -10.94 -8.08
C ASP A 184 -22.85 -10.09 -9.00
N SER A 185 -22.95 -10.30 -10.31
CA SER A 185 -22.18 -9.58 -11.32
C SER A 185 -22.42 -8.06 -11.35
N GLY A 186 -23.55 -7.59 -10.80
CA GLY A 186 -23.89 -6.17 -10.68
C GLY A 186 -23.18 -5.46 -9.52
N ARG A 187 -22.49 -6.21 -8.65
CA ARG A 187 -21.89 -5.71 -7.42
C ARG A 187 -20.38 -5.87 -7.38
N ALA A 188 -19.74 -5.04 -6.58
CA ALA A 188 -18.31 -5.10 -6.33
C ALA A 188 -17.99 -4.72 -4.88
N TRP A 189 -16.80 -5.13 -4.44
CA TRP A 189 -16.33 -4.89 -3.08
C TRP A 189 -15.81 -3.46 -2.89
N ILE A 190 -16.10 -2.92 -1.72
CA ILE A 190 -15.71 -1.58 -1.28
C ILE A 190 -15.02 -1.64 0.08
N PHE A 191 -14.14 -0.68 0.31
CA PHE A 191 -13.65 -0.35 1.64
C PHE A 191 -14.18 1.02 2.05
N GLY A 192 -15.01 1.03 3.08
CA GLY A 192 -15.66 2.19 3.63
C GLY A 192 -14.75 2.95 4.61
N PRO A 193 -15.03 4.25 4.81
CA PRO A 193 -14.19 5.14 5.59
C PRO A 193 -14.08 4.76 7.06
N SER A 194 -15.09 4.06 7.58
CA SER A 194 -15.16 3.61 8.95
C SER A 194 -14.64 2.18 9.15
N SER A 195 -13.71 1.76 8.29
CA SER A 195 -13.11 0.42 8.30
C SER A 195 -14.08 -0.71 7.93
N PHE A 196 -15.15 -0.40 7.21
CA PHE A 196 -16.14 -1.39 6.77
C PHE A 196 -15.76 -1.94 5.39
N GLN A 197 -15.57 -3.25 5.27
CA GLN A 197 -15.47 -3.93 3.98
C GLN A 197 -16.81 -4.62 3.66
N GLY A 198 -17.28 -4.49 2.43
CA GLY A 198 -18.49 -5.18 1.97
C GLY A 198 -18.73 -4.99 0.48
N VAL A 199 -19.94 -5.27 0.02
CA VAL A 199 -20.32 -5.20 -1.40
C VAL A 199 -21.41 -4.18 -1.68
N THR A 200 -21.32 -3.47 -2.80
CA THR A 200 -22.32 -2.49 -3.24
C THR A 200 -22.53 -2.53 -4.75
N GLU A 201 -23.57 -1.85 -5.25
CA GLU A 201 -23.89 -1.75 -6.68
C GLU A 201 -22.78 -1.04 -7.46
N LYS A 202 -22.33 -1.61 -8.57
CA LYS A 202 -21.26 -1.04 -9.42
C LYS A 202 -21.60 0.35 -9.95
N SER A 203 -22.88 0.74 -9.99
CA SER A 203 -23.33 2.08 -10.39
C SER A 203 -23.16 3.15 -9.31
N ASN A 204 -22.81 2.79 -8.08
CA ASN A 204 -22.57 3.78 -7.03
C ASN A 204 -21.31 4.59 -7.32
N ALA A 205 -21.33 5.89 -7.04
CA ALA A 205 -20.18 6.75 -7.27
C ALA A 205 -19.28 6.77 -6.03
N LEU A 206 -18.11 6.13 -6.11
CA LEU A 206 -17.11 6.06 -5.03
C LEU A 206 -15.74 6.55 -5.51
N ARG A 207 -14.80 6.72 -4.57
CA ARG A 207 -13.40 7.06 -4.89
C ARG A 207 -12.67 5.85 -5.44
N ALA A 208 -11.65 6.11 -6.25
CA ALA A 208 -10.75 5.10 -6.76
C ALA A 208 -9.32 5.49 -6.40
N VAL A 209 -8.54 4.52 -5.95
CA VAL A 209 -7.09 4.62 -5.76
C VAL A 209 -6.44 3.56 -6.62
N ALA A 210 -5.21 3.82 -7.08
CA ALA A 210 -4.44 2.89 -7.86
C ALA A 210 -3.26 2.32 -7.05
N VAL A 211 -3.00 1.03 -7.27
CA VAL A 211 -1.81 0.32 -6.83
C VAL A 211 -1.20 -0.42 -8.01
N ARG A 212 0.08 -0.74 -7.92
CA ARG A 212 0.76 -1.66 -8.84
C ARG A 212 1.54 -2.73 -8.11
N PRO A 213 1.79 -3.90 -8.72
CA PRO A 213 2.60 -4.94 -8.12
C PRO A 213 4.07 -4.52 -7.96
N GLY A 214 4.67 -4.92 -6.85
CA GLY A 214 6.09 -4.77 -6.59
C GLY A 214 6.55 -3.37 -6.22
N ASP A 215 7.86 -3.26 -6.01
CA ASP A 215 8.60 -2.03 -5.74
C ASP A 215 8.87 -1.26 -7.05
N VAL A 216 8.86 0.08 -6.96
CA VAL A 216 9.20 1.01 -8.07
C VAL A 216 10.64 1.48 -8.02
N ALA A 217 11.44 1.02 -7.06
CA ALA A 217 12.87 1.31 -7.01
C ALA A 217 13.52 0.98 -8.36
N THR A 218 13.89 2.01 -9.11
CA THR A 218 14.84 1.82 -10.20
C THR A 218 16.12 1.32 -9.54
N SER A 219 16.67 0.20 -10.01
CA SER A 219 18.02 -0.20 -9.60
C SER A 219 18.93 0.98 -9.90
N VAL A 220 19.29 1.77 -8.89
CA VAL A 220 20.28 2.83 -9.01
C VAL A 220 21.49 2.14 -9.65
N PRO A 221 21.93 2.51 -10.87
CA PRO A 221 23.19 2.00 -11.38
C PRO A 221 24.21 2.34 -10.32
N GLU A 222 24.91 1.34 -9.76
CA GLU A 222 25.90 1.59 -8.72
C GLU A 222 26.72 2.80 -9.13
N PRO A 223 26.76 3.86 -8.32
CA PRO A 223 27.50 5.04 -8.70
C PRO A 223 28.93 4.56 -8.93
N GLN A 224 29.48 4.93 -10.08
CA GLN A 224 30.80 4.54 -10.57
C GLN A 224 31.92 4.86 -9.55
N THR A 225 31.59 5.50 -8.44
CA THR A 225 32.35 5.63 -7.20
C THR A 225 32.97 4.32 -6.71
N LEU A 226 32.30 3.17 -6.78
CA LEU A 226 32.93 1.88 -6.41
C LEU A 226 34.06 1.50 -7.37
N ALA A 227 33.84 1.68 -8.68
CA ALA A 227 34.89 1.49 -9.69
C ALA A 227 36.04 2.49 -9.53
N LEU A 228 35.76 3.76 -9.19
CA LEU A 228 36.77 4.80 -8.97
C LEU A 228 37.57 4.58 -7.68
N VAL A 229 36.94 4.10 -6.60
CA VAL A 229 37.64 3.73 -5.35
C VAL A 229 38.54 2.51 -5.58
N LEU A 230 38.07 1.51 -6.33
CA LEU A 230 38.88 0.35 -6.70
C LEU A 230 40.05 0.73 -7.64
N LEU A 231 39.83 1.65 -8.58
CA LEU A 231 40.90 2.19 -9.44
C LEU A 231 41.92 3.02 -8.64
N ALA A 232 41.47 3.82 -7.67
CA ALA A 232 42.35 4.61 -6.80
C ALA A 232 43.20 3.73 -5.86
N LEU A 233 42.68 2.59 -5.42
CA LEU A 233 43.42 1.61 -4.60
C LEU A 233 44.39 0.77 -5.46
N GLY A 234 44.04 0.45 -6.71
CA GLY A 234 44.92 -0.25 -7.65
C GLY A 234 46.16 0.57 -8.05
N ALA A 235 46.01 1.88 -8.25
CA ALA A 235 47.12 2.76 -8.62
C ALA A 235 48.20 2.88 -7.52
N LYS A 236 47.81 2.80 -6.23
CA LYS A 236 48.75 2.86 -5.10
C LYS A 236 49.63 1.60 -4.97
N VAL A 237 49.14 0.44 -5.40
CA VAL A 237 49.91 -0.82 -5.36
C VAL A 237 50.96 -0.88 -6.47
N VAL A 238 50.67 -0.31 -7.64
CA VAL A 238 51.62 -0.27 -8.77
C VAL A 238 52.74 0.74 -8.54
N ALA A 239 52.46 1.87 -7.90
CA ALA A 239 53.47 2.89 -7.58
C ALA A 239 54.52 2.42 -6.56
N ARG A 240 54.17 1.51 -5.64
CA ARG A 240 55.10 0.94 -4.65
C ARG A 240 56.08 -0.11 -5.20
N ARG A 241 55.87 -0.60 -6.43
CA ARG A 241 56.75 -1.63 -7.05
C ARG A 241 57.87 -1.06 -7.92
N LYS A 242 57.97 0.27 -8.10
CA LYS A 242 58.98 0.92 -8.96
C LYS A 242 59.92 1.85 -8.18
N GLN A 243 60.59 1.36 -7.14
CA GLN A 243 61.84 1.99 -6.66
C GLN A 243 63.01 1.04 -6.95
N PRO A 244 63.90 1.39 -7.91
CA PRO A 244 65.11 0.61 -8.19
C PRO A 244 66.26 1.00 -7.25
N SER A 245 67.02 0.00 -6.80
CA SER A 245 68.41 0.12 -6.32
C SER A 245 69.37 -0.10 -7.47
#